data_AF-A0A135ST88-F1
#
_entry.id   AF-A0A135ST88-F1
#
_cell.length_a   1.000
_cell.length_b   1.000
_cell.length_c   1.000
_cell.angle_alpha   90.00
_cell.angle_beta   90.00
_cell.angle_gamma   90.00
#
_symmetry.space_group_name_H-M   'P 1'
#
loop_
_entity.id
_entity.type
_entity.pdbx_description
1 polymer ?
#
loop_
_entity_poly.entity_id
_entity_poly.type
_entity_poly.pdbx_seq_one_letter_code
_entity_poly.pdbx_strand_id
1 'polypeptide(L)'
;MSLRASLLSLLISSLDFASAETSHTHWKRGGDVAVNDKWANHDKVVHLAEAPGYDLDGEVQMTFKPLIHSWHGCVPYAAVDADGAAGAGLKPTGKTGGDCRDLGQIGQTYTRIGKSHDRTGIIYSYYLPKVQGNDEQHKHHWITAVVWLAVDKCPDDIANFSPRGVAYSTNPQGAFDTTHNTNTLFVSWENSATATRPILAYDARVPLIPSANGPEGALSPPLVAWDRLPAAAKEQLNGIRYEHTRVPFSDANFQGTLDSAYSDTFFTGVGPDGTDCGDDTPSQDEIDPDFGDPIASSTAAPEPEATGL
;
A
#
# COMPACT_ATOMS: atom_id res chain seq x y z
N MET A 1 -49.85 43.25 -31.61
CA MET A 1 -49.00 43.60 -30.47
C MET A 1 -48.29 42.34 -29.99
N SER A 2 -46.97 42.44 -29.94
CA SER A 2 -46.01 41.40 -29.55
C SER A 2 -46.20 40.95 -28.11
N LEU A 3 -46.13 39.63 -27.85
CA LEU A 3 -45.53 39.11 -26.63
C LEU A 3 -44.91 37.72 -26.90
N ARG A 4 -43.63 37.64 -26.53
CA ARG A 4 -42.70 36.53 -26.71
C ARG A 4 -42.71 35.58 -25.50
N ALA A 5 -42.16 34.38 -25.74
CA ALA A 5 -41.54 33.43 -24.80
C ALA A 5 -42.52 32.60 -23.95
N SER A 6 -42.28 31.32 -23.67
CA SER A 6 -41.02 30.57 -23.62
C SER A 6 -41.30 29.09 -23.91
N LEU A 7 -40.56 28.47 -24.84
CA LEU A 7 -40.56 27.01 -25.01
C LEU A 7 -39.72 26.40 -23.89
N LEU A 8 -40.37 25.65 -23.01
CA LEU A 8 -39.73 24.86 -21.97
C LEU A 8 -39.28 23.52 -22.59
N SER A 9 -38.01 23.42 -22.99
CA SER A 9 -37.42 22.14 -23.40
C SER A 9 -37.15 21.29 -22.16
N LEU A 10 -37.97 20.26 -21.92
CA LEU A 10 -37.63 19.17 -20.99
C LEU A 10 -36.55 18.28 -21.63
N LEU A 11 -35.30 18.46 -21.23
CA LEU A 11 -34.24 17.48 -21.43
C LEU A 11 -34.46 16.35 -20.41
N ILE A 12 -35.03 15.24 -20.88
CA ILE A 12 -35.05 13.98 -20.13
C ILE A 12 -33.65 13.38 -20.27
N SER A 13 -32.80 13.60 -19.26
CA SER A 13 -31.53 12.91 -19.13
C SER A 13 -31.81 11.44 -18.80
N SER A 14 -31.72 10.57 -19.80
CA SER A 14 -31.65 9.13 -19.59
C SER A 14 -30.35 8.82 -18.83
N LEU A 15 -30.48 8.59 -17.52
CA LEU A 15 -29.43 7.91 -16.76
C LEU A 15 -29.36 6.48 -17.28
N ASP A 16 -28.40 6.24 -18.18
CA ASP A 16 -27.92 4.90 -18.45
C ASP A 16 -27.26 4.38 -17.16
N PHE A 17 -28.03 3.62 -16.39
CA PHE A 17 -27.47 2.75 -15.36
C PHE A 17 -26.66 1.67 -16.08
N ALA A 18 -25.40 1.98 -16.36
CA ALA A 18 -24.39 0.96 -16.64
C ALA A 18 -24.31 0.09 -15.38
N SER A 19 -25.00 -1.05 -15.42
CA SER A 19 -24.80 -2.11 -14.45
C SER A 19 -23.36 -2.55 -14.58
N ALA A 20 -22.53 -2.24 -13.58
CA ALA A 20 -21.22 -2.82 -13.45
C ALA A 20 -21.43 -4.32 -13.19
N GLU A 21 -21.44 -5.11 -14.26
CA GLU A 21 -21.28 -6.55 -14.15
C GLU A 21 -19.90 -6.79 -13.52
N THR A 22 -19.88 -7.17 -12.24
CA THR A 22 -18.72 -7.76 -11.60
C THR A 22 -18.44 -9.08 -12.30
N SER A 23 -17.69 -9.00 -13.39
CA SER A 23 -17.10 -10.15 -14.04
C SER A 23 -16.18 -10.83 -13.04
N HIS A 24 -16.65 -11.93 -12.44
CA HIS A 24 -15.80 -12.94 -11.83
C HIS A 24 -14.99 -13.62 -12.94
N THR A 25 -14.09 -12.87 -13.57
CA THR A 25 -13.15 -13.39 -14.55
C THR A 25 -12.24 -14.39 -13.84
N HIS A 26 -12.25 -15.64 -14.31
CA HIS A 26 -11.20 -16.61 -14.05
C HIS A 26 -9.82 -15.99 -14.39
N TRP A 27 -9.15 -15.43 -13.39
CA TRP A 27 -7.88 -14.70 -13.52
C TRP A 27 -6.67 -15.63 -13.71
N LYS A 28 -6.88 -16.95 -13.69
CA LYS A 28 -5.80 -17.93 -13.78
C LYS A 28 -5.05 -17.77 -15.12
N ARG A 29 -3.80 -17.30 -15.05
CA ARG A 29 -2.95 -17.13 -16.22
C ARG A 29 -2.42 -18.49 -16.70
N GLY A 30 -1.74 -18.52 -17.86
CA GLY A 30 -1.17 -19.76 -18.41
C GLY A 30 0.11 -20.26 -17.73
N GLY A 31 0.59 -19.57 -16.68
CA GLY A 31 1.81 -19.90 -15.93
C GLY A 31 2.47 -18.68 -15.29
N ASP A 32 3.55 -18.93 -14.57
CA ASP A 32 4.38 -17.89 -13.93
C ASP A 32 5.46 -17.39 -14.89
N VAL A 33 5.66 -16.07 -14.96
CA VAL A 33 6.65 -15.42 -15.83
C VAL A 33 7.35 -14.30 -15.04
N ALA A 34 8.66 -14.44 -14.83
CA ALA A 34 9.53 -13.39 -14.31
C ALA A 34 10.00 -12.47 -15.43
N VAL A 35 10.30 -11.22 -15.09
CA VAL A 35 11.02 -10.32 -16.01
C VAL A 35 12.37 -10.96 -16.33
N ASN A 36 12.70 -11.02 -17.63
CA ASN A 36 13.93 -11.65 -18.14
C ASN A 36 14.16 -13.11 -17.70
N ASP A 37 13.08 -13.83 -17.33
CA ASP A 37 13.14 -15.19 -16.77
C ASP A 37 14.07 -15.31 -15.54
N LYS A 38 14.24 -14.20 -14.81
CA LYS A 38 15.19 -14.11 -13.69
C LYS A 38 14.59 -14.70 -12.41
N TRP A 39 14.79 -16.00 -12.25
CA TRP A 39 14.36 -16.76 -11.08
C TRP A 39 15.53 -17.17 -10.18
N ALA A 40 15.26 -17.23 -8.88
CA ALA A 40 16.07 -17.90 -7.88
C ALA A 40 15.22 -18.89 -7.09
N ASN A 41 15.81 -19.93 -6.52
CA ASN A 41 15.10 -20.79 -5.58
C ASN A 41 14.53 -19.93 -4.44
N HIS A 42 13.35 -20.28 -3.91
CA HIS A 42 12.65 -19.46 -2.92
C HIS A 42 13.50 -19.19 -1.67
N ASP A 43 14.39 -20.12 -1.31
CA ASP A 43 15.31 -20.04 -0.17
C ASP A 43 16.67 -19.40 -0.50
N LYS A 44 16.88 -18.95 -1.74
CA LYS A 44 18.11 -18.29 -2.21
C LYS A 44 17.91 -16.82 -2.58
N VAL A 45 16.67 -16.33 -2.54
CA VAL A 45 16.39 -14.90 -2.66
C VAL A 45 16.95 -14.19 -1.44
N VAL A 46 17.92 -13.32 -1.64
CA VAL A 46 18.49 -12.50 -0.58
C VAL A 46 17.48 -11.42 -0.20
N HIS A 47 17.12 -11.36 1.09
CA HIS A 47 16.21 -10.32 1.59
C HIS A 47 16.84 -8.93 1.44
N LEU A 48 15.98 -7.94 1.25
CA LEU A 48 16.33 -6.53 1.24
C LEU A 48 16.47 -6.03 2.69
N ALA A 49 17.46 -5.19 2.92
CA ALA A 49 17.64 -4.51 4.20
C ALA A 49 16.38 -3.70 4.56
N GLU A 50 16.14 -3.53 5.87
CA GLU A 50 15.04 -2.69 6.33
C GLU A 50 15.25 -1.23 5.89
N ALA A 51 14.32 -0.71 5.11
CA ALA A 51 14.39 0.59 4.47
C ALA A 51 12.98 1.20 4.33
N PRO A 52 12.42 1.77 5.42
CA PRO A 52 11.15 2.49 5.37
C PRO A 52 11.23 3.81 4.59
N GLY A 53 12.37 4.50 4.66
CA GLY A 53 12.51 5.90 4.25
C GLY A 53 13.13 6.73 5.37
N TYR A 54 13.44 7.99 5.10
CA TYR A 54 13.92 8.95 6.10
C TYR A 54 12.98 10.16 6.24
N ASP A 55 11.84 10.08 5.57
CA ASP A 55 10.74 11.04 5.58
C ASP A 55 9.62 10.54 6.50
N LEU A 56 8.62 11.40 6.70
CA LEU A 56 7.45 11.09 7.51
C LEU A 56 6.70 9.85 7.00
N ASP A 57 6.60 9.66 5.69
CA ASP A 57 5.99 8.45 5.10
C ASP A 57 6.72 7.18 5.52
N GLY A 58 8.05 7.20 5.57
CA GLY A 58 8.85 6.10 6.12
C GLY A 58 8.59 5.87 7.60
N GLU A 59 8.55 6.93 8.40
CA GLU A 59 8.27 6.86 9.84
C GLU A 59 6.88 6.29 10.14
N VAL A 60 5.86 6.75 9.41
CA VAL A 60 4.49 6.24 9.47
C VAL A 60 4.46 4.75 9.11
N GLN A 61 5.06 4.36 7.98
CA GLN A 61 5.10 2.95 7.58
C GLN A 61 5.83 2.05 8.58
N MET A 62 6.83 2.55 9.30
CA MET A 62 7.50 1.78 10.34
C MET A 62 6.68 1.70 11.64
N THR A 63 6.08 2.82 12.05
CA THR A 63 5.28 2.93 13.29
C THR A 63 4.07 2.01 13.29
N PHE A 64 3.41 1.85 12.15
CA PHE A 64 2.21 1.01 11.99
C PHE A 64 2.49 -0.39 11.43
N LYS A 65 3.78 -0.76 11.29
CA LYS A 65 4.21 -2.06 10.73
C LYS A 65 3.56 -3.22 11.49
N PRO A 66 2.85 -4.16 10.85
CA PRO A 66 2.23 -5.27 11.59
C PRO A 66 3.25 -6.26 12.18
N LEU A 67 2.82 -7.01 13.19
CA LEU A 67 3.38 -8.31 13.55
C LEU A 67 2.55 -9.41 12.90
N ILE A 68 3.15 -10.55 12.56
CA ILE A 68 2.42 -11.62 11.86
C ILE A 68 2.70 -13.02 12.41
N HIS A 69 1.65 -13.70 12.84
CA HIS A 69 1.67 -15.11 13.19
C HIS A 69 1.44 -15.99 11.97
N SER A 70 2.31 -16.99 11.81
CA SER A 70 2.12 -18.08 10.84
C SER A 70 1.77 -19.35 11.60
N TRP A 71 0.48 -19.69 11.72
CA TRP A 71 0.05 -20.87 12.51
C TRP A 71 0.43 -22.19 11.84
N HIS A 72 0.13 -22.32 10.55
CA HIS A 72 0.63 -23.39 9.69
C HIS A 72 0.97 -22.84 8.28
N GLY A 73 1.45 -23.71 7.40
CA GLY A 73 1.90 -23.31 6.06
C GLY A 73 3.27 -22.65 6.05
N CYS A 74 3.57 -21.94 4.97
CA CYS A 74 4.85 -21.25 4.81
C CYS A 74 4.92 -20.00 5.69
N VAL A 75 6.13 -19.66 6.15
CA VAL A 75 6.43 -18.32 6.68
C VAL A 75 6.62 -17.32 5.52
N PRO A 76 6.67 -15.99 5.78
CA PRO A 76 7.02 -15.02 4.76
C PRO A 76 8.46 -15.22 4.22
N TYR A 77 8.63 -15.07 2.90
CA TYR A 77 9.92 -15.07 2.22
C TYR A 77 10.15 -13.74 1.49
N ALA A 78 11.40 -13.42 1.18
CA ALA A 78 11.69 -12.38 0.19
C ALA A 78 11.20 -12.85 -1.18
N ALA A 79 10.40 -12.02 -1.85
CA ALA A 79 9.87 -12.32 -3.18
C ALA A 79 10.88 -12.01 -4.28
N VAL A 80 11.75 -11.02 -4.03
CA VAL A 80 12.73 -10.51 -4.96
C VAL A 80 13.95 -9.98 -4.20
N ASP A 81 15.15 -10.15 -4.76
CA ASP A 81 16.38 -9.57 -4.24
C ASP A 81 16.74 -8.22 -4.90
N ALA A 82 17.86 -7.62 -4.47
CA ALA A 82 18.28 -6.30 -4.96
C ALA A 82 18.63 -6.28 -6.45
N ASP A 83 19.04 -7.43 -7.00
CA ASP A 83 19.37 -7.58 -8.42
C ASP A 83 18.12 -7.90 -9.27
N GLY A 84 16.94 -8.08 -8.65
CA GLY A 84 15.70 -8.40 -9.33
C GLY A 84 15.48 -9.89 -9.57
N ALA A 85 16.23 -10.80 -8.93
CA ALA A 85 15.90 -12.23 -9.02
C ALA A 85 14.66 -12.54 -8.19
N ALA A 86 13.60 -13.03 -8.84
CA ALA A 86 12.36 -13.39 -8.18
C ALA A 86 12.42 -14.82 -7.62
N GLY A 87 11.75 -15.05 -6.49
CA GLY A 87 11.61 -16.39 -5.94
C GLY A 87 10.73 -17.27 -6.86
N ALA A 88 11.28 -18.40 -7.31
CA ALA A 88 10.61 -19.40 -8.16
C ALA A 88 9.41 -20.10 -7.49
N GLY A 89 9.17 -19.78 -6.22
CA GLY A 89 8.12 -20.38 -5.40
C GLY A 89 8.42 -21.82 -5.07
N LEU A 90 7.41 -22.51 -4.56
CA LEU A 90 7.48 -23.93 -4.26
C LEU A 90 6.29 -24.65 -4.84
N LYS A 91 6.53 -25.81 -5.44
CA LYS A 91 5.42 -26.67 -5.87
C LYS A 91 4.58 -27.05 -4.65
N PRO A 92 3.25 -26.95 -4.70
CA PRO A 92 2.38 -27.23 -3.56
C PRO A 92 2.19 -28.74 -3.39
N THR A 93 3.27 -29.44 -3.05
CA THR A 93 3.31 -30.88 -2.78
C THR A 93 3.87 -31.15 -1.39
N GLY A 94 3.59 -32.35 -0.85
CA GLY A 94 4.08 -32.77 0.46
C GLY A 94 3.23 -32.19 1.60
N LYS A 95 3.87 -31.78 2.70
CA LYS A 95 3.20 -31.12 3.82
C LYS A 95 2.91 -29.65 3.47
N THR A 96 1.85 -29.07 4.04
CA THR A 96 1.48 -27.67 3.75
C THR A 96 2.59 -26.66 4.04
N GLY A 97 3.34 -26.84 5.13
CA GLY A 97 4.55 -26.06 5.44
C GLY A 97 5.87 -26.75 5.04
N GLY A 98 5.81 -27.83 4.25
CA GLY A 98 7.00 -28.55 3.82
C GLY A 98 7.90 -27.65 2.98
N ASP A 99 9.19 -27.62 3.32
CA ASP A 99 10.26 -26.88 2.64
C ASP A 99 10.12 -25.33 2.68
N CYS A 100 9.18 -24.80 3.49
CA CYS A 100 8.95 -23.36 3.60
C CYS A 100 8.55 -22.86 5.00
N ARG A 101 8.77 -23.67 6.05
CA ARG A 101 8.42 -23.33 7.44
C ARG A 101 9.64 -23.23 8.35
N ASP A 102 10.77 -22.82 7.78
CA ASP A 102 11.94 -22.49 8.58
C ASP A 102 11.69 -21.16 9.31
N LEU A 103 11.49 -21.21 10.63
CA LEU A 103 11.28 -20.01 11.45
C LEU A 103 12.56 -19.15 11.59
N GLY A 104 13.72 -19.68 11.20
CA GLY A 104 14.96 -18.91 11.06
C GLY A 104 15.02 -18.08 9.76
N GLN A 105 14.07 -18.28 8.84
CA GLN A 105 13.98 -17.48 7.62
C GLN A 105 13.60 -16.03 7.98
N ILE A 106 14.40 -15.08 7.52
CA ILE A 106 14.22 -13.64 7.81
C ILE A 106 12.93 -13.10 7.17
N GLY A 107 12.62 -13.54 5.94
CA GLY A 107 11.46 -13.08 5.19
C GLY A 107 11.60 -11.64 4.68
N GLN A 108 10.47 -11.04 4.29
CA GLN A 108 10.37 -9.62 3.93
C GLN A 108 8.95 -9.11 4.16
N THR A 109 8.83 -7.86 4.59
CA THR A 109 7.59 -7.06 4.54
C THR A 109 7.75 -6.00 3.44
N TYR A 110 6.83 -5.95 2.48
CA TYR A 110 6.79 -4.89 1.47
C TYR A 110 5.69 -3.90 1.84
N THR A 111 5.99 -2.60 1.76
CA THR A 111 5.02 -1.55 2.13
C THR A 111 4.87 -0.47 1.08
N ARG A 112 3.68 0.11 0.99
CA ARG A 112 3.39 1.31 0.20
C ARG A 112 2.24 2.09 0.83
N ILE A 113 2.46 3.36 1.11
CA ILE A 113 1.47 4.29 1.65
C ILE A 113 0.81 5.11 0.54
N GLY A 114 -0.45 5.46 0.71
CA GLY A 114 -1.17 6.36 -0.18
C GLY A 114 -2.57 6.68 0.33
N LYS A 115 -3.45 7.13 -0.57
CA LYS A 115 -4.81 7.54 -0.21
C LYS A 115 -5.88 6.83 -1.04
N SER A 116 -7.02 6.60 -0.40
CA SER A 116 -8.29 6.28 -1.07
C SER A 116 -9.40 6.98 -0.31
N HIS A 117 -10.36 7.56 -1.02
CA HIS A 117 -11.46 8.32 -0.42
C HIS A 117 -10.97 9.39 0.58
N ASP A 118 -9.89 10.10 0.21
CA ASP A 118 -9.20 11.11 1.02
C ASP A 118 -8.66 10.63 2.37
N ARG A 119 -8.65 9.32 2.62
CA ARG A 119 -8.10 8.70 3.83
C ARG A 119 -6.74 8.07 3.57
N THR A 120 -5.87 8.15 4.57
CA THR A 120 -4.52 7.58 4.50
C THR A 120 -4.54 6.08 4.79
N GLY A 121 -3.98 5.27 3.88
CA GLY A 121 -3.88 3.82 4.01
C GLY A 121 -2.48 3.32 3.72
N ILE A 122 -2.01 2.35 4.50
CA ILE A 122 -0.72 1.68 4.31
C ILE A 122 -0.94 0.23 3.95
N ILE A 123 -0.45 -0.18 2.77
CA ILE A 123 -0.42 -1.58 2.37
C ILE A 123 0.82 -2.24 2.99
N TYR A 124 0.62 -3.35 3.71
CA TYR A 124 1.69 -4.26 4.13
C TYR A 124 1.46 -5.63 3.50
N SER A 125 2.45 -6.13 2.77
CA SER A 125 2.30 -7.38 2.02
C SER A 125 3.47 -8.34 2.23
N TYR A 126 3.14 -9.63 2.25
CA TYR A 126 4.05 -10.72 2.53
C TYR A 126 3.93 -11.79 1.45
N TYR A 127 5.06 -12.28 0.96
CA TYR A 127 5.12 -13.32 -0.04
C TYR A 127 5.29 -14.70 0.59
N LEU A 128 4.45 -15.64 0.17
CA LEU A 128 4.55 -17.05 0.52
C LEU A 128 4.97 -17.84 -0.73
N PRO A 129 6.01 -18.69 -0.66
CA PRO A 129 6.44 -19.50 -1.81
C PRO A 129 5.35 -20.42 -2.37
N LYS A 130 4.43 -20.87 -1.51
CA LYS A 130 3.25 -21.67 -1.86
C LYS A 130 2.13 -21.51 -0.84
N VAL A 131 0.93 -21.86 -1.26
CA VAL A 131 -0.19 -22.23 -0.39
C VAL A 131 -0.63 -23.64 -0.75
N GLN A 132 -1.08 -24.40 0.25
CA GLN A 132 -1.45 -25.81 0.07
C GLN A 132 -2.56 -26.19 1.05
N GLY A 133 -3.77 -25.73 0.76
CA GLY A 133 -5.03 -26.12 1.38
C GLY A 133 -5.89 -26.99 0.46
N ASN A 134 -7.14 -27.20 0.87
CA ASN A 134 -8.12 -27.95 0.06
C ASN A 134 -8.67 -27.09 -1.08
N ASP A 135 -8.89 -25.79 -0.81
CA ASP A 135 -9.55 -24.86 -1.73
C ASP A 135 -8.54 -24.03 -2.53
N GLU A 136 -7.35 -23.78 -1.96
CA GLU A 136 -6.26 -23.08 -2.64
C GLU A 136 -4.94 -23.86 -2.57
N GLN A 137 -4.42 -24.21 -3.74
CA GLN A 137 -3.21 -25.01 -3.88
C GLN A 137 -2.40 -24.56 -5.11
N HIS A 138 -1.42 -23.69 -4.88
CA HIS A 138 -0.62 -23.14 -5.97
C HIS A 138 0.75 -22.63 -5.49
N LYS A 139 1.66 -22.44 -6.45
CA LYS A 139 2.89 -21.67 -6.23
C LYS A 139 2.53 -20.19 -6.07
N HIS A 140 3.34 -19.46 -5.31
CA HIS A 140 3.27 -18.00 -5.14
C HIS A 140 1.96 -17.50 -4.54
N HIS A 141 2.02 -16.87 -3.38
CA HIS A 141 0.86 -16.22 -2.80
C HIS A 141 1.25 -14.94 -2.08
N TRP A 142 0.41 -13.92 -2.19
CA TRP A 142 0.56 -12.67 -1.45
C TRP A 142 -0.56 -12.55 -0.43
N ILE A 143 -0.20 -12.44 0.85
CA ILE A 143 -1.13 -12.02 1.91
C ILE A 143 -0.88 -10.54 2.20
N THR A 144 -1.95 -9.78 2.38
CA THR A 144 -1.88 -8.32 2.45
C THR A 144 -2.83 -7.78 3.50
N ALA A 145 -2.32 -6.89 4.34
CA ALA A 145 -3.13 -6.06 5.22
C ALA A 145 -3.07 -4.61 4.74
N VAL A 146 -4.17 -3.87 4.92
CA VAL A 146 -4.16 -2.41 4.78
C VAL A 146 -4.51 -1.79 6.12
N VAL A 147 -3.59 -1.00 6.68
CA VAL A 147 -3.82 -0.25 7.91
C VAL A 147 -4.33 1.14 7.55
N TRP A 148 -5.53 1.47 8.02
CA TRP A 148 -6.17 2.76 7.78
C TRP A 148 -5.91 3.70 8.95
N LEU A 149 -5.52 4.92 8.64
CA LEU A 149 -5.13 5.92 9.63
C LEU A 149 -6.06 7.13 9.56
N ALA A 150 -6.35 7.74 10.70
CA ALA A 150 -6.77 9.12 10.74
C ALA A 150 -5.54 10.02 10.85
N VAL A 151 -5.66 11.21 10.29
CA VAL A 151 -4.69 12.30 10.49
C VAL A 151 -5.40 13.42 11.23
N ASP A 152 -5.17 13.52 12.53
CA ASP A 152 -5.94 14.39 13.44
C ASP A 152 -5.66 15.88 13.19
N LYS A 153 -4.45 16.22 12.73
CA LYS A 153 -3.98 17.56 12.37
C LYS A 153 -3.22 17.51 11.05
N CYS A 154 -2.37 18.50 10.78
CA CYS A 154 -1.44 18.45 9.68
C CYS A 154 -0.59 17.15 9.64
N PRO A 155 -0.35 16.55 8.47
CA PRO A 155 0.51 15.39 8.32
C PRO A 155 1.99 15.81 8.28
N ASP A 156 2.48 16.40 9.37
CA ASP A 156 3.86 16.90 9.54
C ASP A 156 4.62 16.18 10.66
N ASP A 157 3.92 15.52 11.57
CA ASP A 157 4.48 14.75 12.70
C ASP A 157 3.77 13.40 12.84
N ILE A 158 4.52 12.34 13.17
CA ILE A 158 4.00 10.99 13.38
C ILE A 158 2.91 10.93 14.47
N ALA A 159 2.97 11.80 15.47
CA ALA A 159 2.00 11.88 16.56
C ALA A 159 0.59 12.26 16.09
N ASN A 160 0.44 12.82 14.89
CA ASN A 160 -0.84 13.17 14.30
C ASN A 160 -1.54 11.98 13.62
N PHE A 161 -0.88 10.82 13.54
CA PHE A 161 -1.42 9.61 12.92
C PHE A 161 -1.94 8.64 13.98
N SER A 162 -3.14 8.10 13.76
CA SER A 162 -3.72 7.08 14.65
C SER A 162 -4.42 5.98 13.85
N PRO A 163 -4.33 4.69 14.27
CA PRO A 163 -4.93 3.60 13.52
C PRO A 163 -6.44 3.60 13.75
N ARG A 164 -7.21 3.43 12.67
CA ARG A 164 -8.68 3.41 12.68
C ARG A 164 -9.27 2.08 12.22
N GLY A 165 -8.53 1.31 11.46
CA GLY A 165 -8.97 0.00 11.02
C GLY A 165 -7.88 -0.78 10.31
N VAL A 166 -8.13 -2.08 10.15
CA VAL A 166 -7.28 -2.95 9.34
C VAL A 166 -8.19 -3.75 8.41
N ALA A 167 -7.85 -3.75 7.12
CA ALA A 167 -8.46 -4.61 6.14
C ALA A 167 -7.56 -5.82 5.86
N TYR A 168 -8.15 -7.00 5.68
CA TYR A 168 -7.43 -8.27 5.59
C TYR A 168 -7.67 -8.94 4.25
N SER A 169 -6.62 -9.30 3.51
CA SER A 169 -6.78 -9.98 2.21
C SER A 169 -7.50 -11.32 2.36
N THR A 170 -8.59 -11.51 1.63
CA THR A 170 -9.39 -12.74 1.64
C THR A 170 -9.06 -13.69 0.49
N ASN A 171 -8.48 -13.16 -0.59
CA ASN A 171 -8.07 -13.96 -1.75
C ASN A 171 -6.82 -13.37 -2.42
N PRO A 172 -6.12 -14.15 -3.26
CA PRO A 172 -4.92 -13.68 -3.95
C PRO A 172 -5.20 -12.70 -5.11
N GLN A 173 -6.47 -12.39 -5.39
CA GLN A 173 -6.91 -11.45 -6.42
C GLN A 173 -7.20 -10.05 -5.87
N GLY A 174 -7.13 -9.83 -4.56
CA GLY A 174 -7.23 -8.50 -3.95
C GLY A 174 -8.62 -8.14 -3.42
N ALA A 175 -9.42 -9.12 -2.99
CA ALA A 175 -10.56 -8.85 -2.11
C ALA A 175 -10.11 -8.77 -0.65
N PHE A 176 -10.85 -8.01 0.16
CA PHE A 176 -10.53 -7.74 1.55
C PHE A 176 -11.75 -7.93 2.47
N ASP A 177 -11.50 -8.39 3.69
CA ASP A 177 -12.42 -8.31 4.82
C ASP A 177 -12.16 -7.00 5.56
N THR A 178 -13.18 -6.14 5.61
CA THR A 178 -13.18 -4.83 6.27
C THR A 178 -14.07 -4.78 7.51
N THR A 179 -14.60 -5.93 7.93
CA THR A 179 -15.59 -6.03 9.01
C THR A 179 -14.96 -6.12 10.41
N HIS A 180 -13.65 -6.37 10.49
CA HIS A 180 -12.87 -6.51 11.72
C HIS A 180 -12.46 -5.17 12.34
N ASN A 181 -13.43 -4.32 12.68
CA ASN A 181 -13.17 -2.97 13.18
C ASN A 181 -12.80 -2.88 14.67
N THR A 182 -13.08 -3.90 15.50
CA THR A 182 -12.84 -3.83 16.96
C THR A 182 -12.07 -5.01 17.57
N ASN A 183 -11.78 -6.06 16.81
CA ASN A 183 -11.15 -7.29 17.34
C ASN A 183 -9.66 -7.40 17.00
N THR A 184 -9.08 -6.41 16.33
CA THR A 184 -7.64 -6.35 16.03
C THR A 184 -6.87 -5.94 17.27
N LEU A 185 -5.96 -6.82 17.71
CA LEU A 185 -5.01 -6.48 18.76
C LEU A 185 -3.91 -5.58 18.21
N PHE A 186 -3.59 -4.52 18.96
CA PHE A 186 -2.47 -3.63 18.68
C PHE A 186 -1.46 -3.72 19.83
N VAL A 187 -0.17 -3.60 19.50
CA VAL A 187 0.92 -3.54 20.48
C VAL A 187 1.80 -2.32 20.25
N SER A 188 2.40 -1.85 21.34
CA SER A 188 3.39 -0.77 21.29
C SER A 188 4.70 -1.25 20.67
N TRP A 189 5.29 -0.40 19.83
CA TRP A 189 6.67 -0.56 19.37
C TRP A 189 7.66 -0.02 20.40
N GLU A 190 8.69 -0.77 20.78
CA GLU A 190 9.85 -0.28 21.58
C GLU A 190 9.50 0.65 22.76
N ASN A 191 8.51 0.28 23.58
CA ASN A 191 8.00 1.06 24.72
C ASN A 191 7.27 2.37 24.35
N SER A 192 6.82 2.53 23.11
CA SER A 192 5.90 3.60 22.72
C SER A 192 4.68 3.61 23.63
N ALA A 193 4.24 4.81 24.02
CA ALA A 193 3.07 5.01 24.86
C ALA A 193 1.77 4.56 24.18
N THR A 194 1.79 4.41 22.85
CA THR A 194 0.62 4.06 22.04
C THR A 194 0.82 2.73 21.32
N ALA A 195 -0.21 1.89 21.36
CA ALA A 195 -0.24 0.64 20.62
C ALA A 195 -0.62 0.92 19.15
N THR A 196 0.35 0.83 18.25
CA THR A 196 0.20 1.19 16.83
C THR A 196 0.36 0.00 15.89
N ARG A 197 1.00 -1.08 16.32
CA ARG A 197 1.32 -2.23 15.47
C ARG A 197 0.22 -3.29 15.57
N PRO A 198 -0.60 -3.51 14.53
CA PRO A 198 -1.61 -4.57 14.57
C PRO A 198 -0.94 -5.95 14.55
N ILE A 199 -1.57 -6.92 15.21
CA ILE A 199 -1.14 -8.33 15.15
C ILE A 199 -2.03 -9.09 14.19
N LEU A 200 -1.40 -9.55 13.10
CA LEU A 200 -2.02 -10.35 12.06
C LEU A 200 -1.76 -11.83 12.34
N ALA A 201 -2.63 -12.67 11.82
CA ALA A 201 -2.41 -14.11 11.78
C ALA A 201 -2.90 -14.67 10.44
N TYR A 202 -2.26 -15.75 10.01
CA TYR A 202 -2.79 -16.58 8.96
C TYR A 202 -2.49 -18.03 9.27
N ASP A 203 -3.26 -18.88 8.61
CA ASP A 203 -3.03 -20.31 8.62
C ASP A 203 -2.77 -20.81 7.19
N ALA A 204 -2.30 -22.06 7.08
CA ALA A 204 -2.04 -22.86 5.89
C ALA A 204 -3.06 -22.74 4.73
N ARG A 205 -4.26 -22.22 5.01
CA ARG A 205 -5.45 -22.26 4.15
C ARG A 205 -5.90 -20.91 3.60
N VAL A 206 -5.44 -19.76 4.15
CA VAL A 206 -5.83 -18.38 3.78
C VAL A 206 -7.37 -18.16 3.92
N PRO A 207 -7.87 -17.12 4.62
CA PRO A 207 -7.42 -15.73 4.59
C PRO A 207 -6.54 -15.29 5.76
N LEU A 208 -5.93 -14.09 5.58
CA LEU A 208 -5.32 -13.33 6.67
C LEU A 208 -6.43 -12.86 7.62
N ILE A 209 -6.16 -12.85 8.92
CA ILE A 209 -7.13 -12.51 9.97
C ILE A 209 -6.46 -11.71 11.10
N PRO A 210 -7.23 -11.02 11.96
CA PRO A 210 -6.68 -10.52 13.23
C PRO A 210 -6.22 -11.70 14.12
N SER A 211 -5.08 -11.55 14.78
CA SER A 211 -4.59 -12.55 15.73
C SER A 211 -5.40 -12.53 17.03
N ALA A 212 -5.76 -13.71 17.53
CA ALA A 212 -6.30 -13.89 18.88
C ALA A 212 -5.21 -13.92 19.98
N ASN A 213 -3.93 -14.02 19.57
CA ASN A 213 -2.78 -14.11 20.45
C ASN A 213 -1.98 -12.80 20.47
N GLY A 214 -1.29 -12.55 21.59
CA GLY A 214 -0.35 -11.46 21.76
C GLY A 214 0.90 -11.56 20.85
N PRO A 215 1.89 -10.68 21.05
CA PRO A 215 3.06 -10.57 20.18
C PRO A 215 4.04 -11.74 20.32
N GLU A 216 3.91 -12.57 21.34
CA GLU A 216 4.85 -13.65 21.64
C GLU A 216 4.89 -14.69 20.52
N GLY A 217 6.03 -14.81 19.83
CA GLY A 217 6.22 -15.73 18.71
C GLY A 217 5.76 -15.19 17.36
N ALA A 218 5.25 -13.96 17.30
CA ALA A 218 4.92 -13.31 16.03
C ALA A 218 6.21 -12.95 15.27
N LEU A 219 6.16 -13.07 13.95
CA LEU A 219 7.24 -12.66 13.06
C LEU A 219 7.17 -11.15 12.81
N SER A 220 8.32 -10.52 12.60
CA SER A 220 8.43 -9.13 12.16
C SER A 220 9.52 -8.99 11.08
N PRO A 221 9.30 -9.54 9.87
CA PRO A 221 10.29 -9.49 8.79
C PRO A 221 10.71 -8.05 8.46
N PRO A 222 11.95 -7.81 7.98
CA PRO A 222 12.43 -6.46 7.65
C PRO A 222 11.48 -5.78 6.65
N LEU A 223 11.20 -4.50 6.86
CA LEU A 223 10.29 -3.73 6.01
C LEU A 223 11.05 -2.96 4.95
N VAL A 224 10.60 -3.04 3.71
CA VAL A 224 11.09 -2.19 2.61
C VAL A 224 9.93 -1.44 1.96
N ALA A 225 10.02 -0.12 1.93
CA ALA A 225 9.04 0.71 1.26
C ALA A 225 9.24 0.69 -0.27
N TRP A 226 8.15 0.79 -1.02
CA TRP A 226 8.16 0.78 -2.48
C TRP A 226 9.18 1.76 -3.06
N ASP A 227 9.27 2.97 -2.52
CA ASP A 227 10.18 4.01 -3.00
C ASP A 227 11.63 3.81 -2.56
N ARG A 228 11.89 2.80 -1.73
CA ARG A 228 13.22 2.38 -1.29
C ARG A 228 13.68 1.08 -1.96
N LEU A 229 12.85 0.45 -2.79
CA LEU A 229 13.23 -0.73 -3.55
C LEU A 229 14.35 -0.39 -4.55
N PRO A 230 15.38 -1.26 -4.68
CA PRO A 230 16.31 -1.20 -5.80
C PRO A 230 15.57 -1.22 -7.15
N ALA A 231 16.12 -0.54 -8.15
CA ALA A 231 15.47 -0.39 -9.46
C ALA A 231 15.10 -1.74 -10.09
N ALA A 232 16.01 -2.72 -10.05
CA ALA A 232 15.76 -4.06 -10.59
C ALA A 232 14.68 -4.82 -9.83
N ALA A 233 14.63 -4.68 -8.50
CA ALA A 233 13.56 -5.26 -7.67
C ALA A 233 12.20 -4.65 -8.01
N LYS A 234 12.15 -3.32 -8.18
CA LYS A 234 10.93 -2.59 -8.56
C LYS A 234 10.45 -2.99 -9.96
N GLU A 235 11.35 -3.06 -10.94
CA GLU A 235 11.06 -3.54 -12.30
C GLU A 235 10.48 -4.97 -12.27
N GLN A 236 11.13 -5.86 -11.54
CA GLN A 236 10.68 -7.24 -11.39
C GLN A 236 9.28 -7.32 -10.76
N LEU A 237 9.02 -6.59 -9.66
CA LEU A 237 7.72 -6.61 -8.97
C LEU A 237 6.59 -5.98 -9.81
N ASN A 238 6.90 -5.02 -10.68
CA ASN A 238 5.94 -4.48 -11.64
C ASN A 238 5.67 -5.43 -12.81
N GLY A 239 6.70 -6.13 -13.30
CA GLY A 239 6.60 -6.94 -14.52
C GLY A 239 6.27 -8.42 -14.30
N ILE A 240 6.47 -8.95 -13.09
CA ILE A 240 6.23 -10.37 -12.80
C ILE A 240 4.74 -10.74 -12.92
N ARG A 241 4.48 -11.87 -13.57
CA ARG A 241 3.14 -12.42 -13.75
C ARG A 241 3.06 -13.78 -13.07
N TYR A 242 2.35 -13.86 -11.95
CA TYR A 242 2.06 -15.14 -11.30
C TYR A 242 0.77 -15.76 -11.84
N GLU A 243 0.70 -17.08 -11.91
CA GLU A 243 -0.48 -17.79 -12.41
C GLU A 243 -1.74 -17.51 -11.59
N HIS A 244 -1.60 -17.45 -10.25
CA HIS A 244 -2.71 -17.44 -9.30
C HIS A 244 -2.85 -16.13 -8.48
N THR A 245 -1.81 -15.29 -8.44
CA THR A 245 -1.78 -14.08 -7.61
C THR A 245 -1.23 -12.88 -8.39
N ARG A 246 -1.21 -11.70 -7.77
CA ARG A 246 -0.61 -10.47 -8.29
C ARG A 246 0.10 -9.72 -7.17
N VAL A 247 1.11 -8.91 -7.52
CA VAL A 247 1.79 -8.05 -6.55
C VAL A 247 0.86 -6.89 -6.18
N PRO A 248 0.33 -6.82 -4.95
CA PRO A 248 -0.80 -5.92 -4.64
C PRO A 248 -0.40 -4.44 -4.56
N PHE A 249 0.88 -4.18 -4.32
CA PHE A 249 1.46 -2.83 -4.17
C PHE A 249 2.29 -2.36 -5.38
N SER A 250 2.27 -3.14 -6.48
CA SER A 250 2.87 -2.71 -7.77
C SER A 250 2.13 -1.50 -8.34
N ASP A 251 2.77 -0.74 -9.23
CA ASP A 251 2.19 0.49 -9.78
C ASP A 251 0.82 0.26 -10.44
N ALA A 252 0.64 -0.89 -11.11
CA ALA A 252 -0.60 -1.24 -11.77
C ALA A 252 -1.74 -1.67 -10.82
N ASN A 253 -1.42 -2.09 -9.60
CA ASN A 253 -2.39 -2.66 -8.66
C ASN A 253 -2.62 -1.80 -7.42
N PHE A 254 -1.70 -0.87 -7.12
CA PHE A 254 -1.66 -0.12 -5.88
C PHE A 254 -2.99 0.56 -5.52
N GLN A 255 -3.52 1.40 -6.42
CA GLN A 255 -4.77 2.12 -6.15
C GLN A 255 -5.96 1.16 -6.00
N GLY A 256 -6.08 0.20 -6.92
CA GLY A 256 -7.18 -0.78 -6.86
C GLY A 256 -7.14 -1.64 -5.58
N THR A 257 -5.96 -1.90 -5.03
CA THR A 257 -5.81 -2.56 -3.73
C THR A 257 -6.30 -1.66 -2.59
N LEU A 258 -5.92 -0.38 -2.57
CA LEU A 258 -6.42 0.56 -1.56
C LEU A 258 -7.94 0.71 -1.63
N ASP A 259 -8.49 0.88 -2.82
CA ASP A 259 -9.93 1.06 -3.02
C ASP A 259 -10.72 -0.19 -2.58
N SER A 260 -10.21 -1.38 -2.90
CA SER A 260 -10.84 -2.65 -2.49
C SER A 260 -10.76 -2.92 -0.99
N ALA A 261 -9.79 -2.31 -0.30
CA ALA A 261 -9.56 -2.46 1.13
C ALA A 261 -10.26 -1.37 1.97
N TYR A 262 -10.88 -0.37 1.35
CA TYR A 262 -11.50 0.75 2.03
C TYR A 262 -12.87 0.38 2.63
N SER A 263 -13.20 1.01 3.75
CA SER A 263 -14.55 1.01 4.32
C SER A 263 -14.78 2.27 5.16
N ASP A 264 -15.91 2.94 4.95
CA ASP A 264 -16.34 4.08 5.76
C ASP A 264 -16.46 3.73 7.25
N THR A 265 -16.74 2.46 7.56
CA THR A 265 -16.93 2.00 8.94
C THR A 265 -15.70 2.23 9.83
N PHE A 266 -14.49 2.21 9.26
CA PHE A 266 -13.25 2.53 9.98
C PHE A 266 -13.23 3.96 10.50
N PHE A 267 -13.92 4.87 9.81
CA PHE A 267 -13.89 6.31 10.07
C PHE A 267 -15.19 6.83 10.70
N THR A 268 -16.00 5.94 11.28
CA THR A 268 -17.23 6.33 11.97
C THR A 268 -16.90 7.29 13.12
N GLY A 269 -17.39 8.53 13.03
CA GLY A 269 -17.11 9.58 14.02
C GLY A 269 -15.74 10.25 13.89
N VAL A 270 -14.99 9.99 12.83
CA VAL A 270 -13.70 10.61 12.53
C VAL A 270 -13.88 11.71 11.49
N GLY A 271 -13.49 12.95 11.82
CA GLY A 271 -13.52 14.10 10.90
C GLY A 271 -12.59 13.92 9.69
N PRO A 272 -12.58 14.85 8.71
CA PRO A 272 -11.66 14.79 7.58
C PRO A 272 -10.19 14.88 8.04
N ASP A 273 -9.31 14.15 7.34
CA ASP A 273 -7.87 14.15 7.62
C ASP A 273 -7.27 15.55 7.36
N GLY A 274 -6.32 16.01 8.18
CA GLY A 274 -5.46 17.14 7.81
C GLY A 274 -6.07 18.53 7.95
N THR A 275 -7.13 18.71 8.74
CA THR A 275 -7.92 19.96 8.74
C THR A 275 -7.39 21.09 9.63
N ASP A 276 -6.38 20.84 10.46
CA ASP A 276 -5.75 21.81 11.36
C ASP A 276 -4.24 21.91 11.06
N CYS A 277 -3.91 22.65 10.00
CA CYS A 277 -2.53 22.85 9.55
C CYS A 277 -1.89 24.15 10.04
N GLY A 278 -2.61 24.94 10.85
CA GLY A 278 -2.28 26.35 11.01
C GLY A 278 -2.47 27.12 9.70
N ASP A 279 -2.47 28.44 9.79
CA ASP A 279 -2.41 29.31 8.62
C ASP A 279 -0.92 29.56 8.37
N ASP A 280 -0.36 28.98 7.30
CA ASP A 280 1.03 29.25 6.87
C ASP A 280 1.19 30.69 6.33
N THR A 281 0.13 31.50 6.37
CA THR A 281 0.22 32.93 6.13
C THR A 281 1.10 33.54 7.21
N PRO A 282 2.32 34.04 6.87
CA PRO A 282 3.16 34.72 7.84
C PRO A 282 2.35 35.86 8.44
N SER A 283 2.41 36.02 9.76
CA SER A 283 1.83 37.21 10.37
C SER A 283 2.49 38.45 9.75
N GLN A 284 1.78 39.58 9.63
CA GLN A 284 2.40 40.80 9.07
C GLN A 284 3.66 41.23 9.82
N ASP A 285 3.82 40.78 11.06
CA ASP A 285 4.99 41.05 11.91
C ASP A 285 6.22 40.19 11.54
N GLU A 286 6.03 39.12 10.76
CA GLU A 286 7.09 38.24 10.23
C GLU A 286 7.50 38.60 8.79
N ILE A 287 6.75 39.51 8.15
CA ILE A 287 7.16 40.11 6.86
C ILE A 287 8.22 41.17 7.17
N ASP A 288 9.45 40.93 6.72
CA ASP A 288 10.52 41.94 6.78
C ASP A 288 10.06 43.21 6.04
N PRO A 289 9.90 44.35 6.74
CA PRO A 289 9.46 45.60 6.12
C PRO A 289 10.48 46.15 5.10
N ASP A 290 11.70 45.59 5.03
CA ASP A 290 12.76 45.97 4.10
C ASP A 290 12.79 45.10 2.82
N PHE A 291 11.93 44.07 2.72
CA PHE A 291 11.66 43.39 1.45
C PHE A 291 10.73 44.25 0.59
N GLY A 292 11.31 45.28 -0.03
CA GLY A 292 10.63 46.14 -0.98
C GLY A 292 10.02 45.37 -2.15
N ASP A 293 8.93 45.92 -2.70
CA ASP A 293 8.22 45.37 -3.86
C ASP A 293 9.19 44.92 -4.97
N PRO A 294 8.88 43.82 -5.69
CA PRO A 294 9.72 43.34 -6.77
C PRO A 294 9.99 44.47 -7.76
N ILE A 295 11.27 44.86 -7.90
CA ILE A 295 11.69 45.87 -8.85
C ILE A 295 11.24 45.40 -10.23
N ALA A 296 10.40 46.20 -10.89
CA ALA A 296 9.97 45.95 -12.25
C ALA A 296 11.19 45.72 -13.14
N SER A 297 11.25 44.55 -13.78
CA SER A 297 12.29 44.19 -14.73
C SER A 297 12.36 45.26 -15.81
N SER A 298 13.44 46.04 -15.81
CA SER A 298 13.75 47.01 -16.85
C SER A 298 13.94 46.26 -18.16
N THR A 299 12.94 46.30 -19.04
CA THR A 299 13.07 45.96 -20.46
C THR A 299 14.23 46.75 -21.04
N ALA A 300 15.34 46.06 -21.34
CA ALA A 300 16.43 46.59 -22.12
C ALA A 300 15.90 47.01 -23.49
N ALA A 301 16.15 48.26 -23.87
CA ALA A 301 15.87 48.76 -25.21
C ALA A 301 16.78 48.02 -26.23
N PRO A 302 16.28 47.70 -27.44
CA PRO A 302 17.08 47.06 -28.46
C PRO A 302 18.16 48.02 -28.99
N GLU A 303 19.38 47.50 -29.09
CA GLU A 303 20.56 48.14 -29.67
C GLU A 303 20.30 48.47 -31.17
N PRO A 304 20.60 49.68 -31.66
CA PRO A 304 20.36 50.03 -33.05
C PRO A 304 21.36 49.34 -33.97
N GLU A 305 20.84 48.66 -35.00
CA GLU A 305 21.61 48.14 -36.14
C GLU A 305 22.45 49.25 -36.78
N ALA A 306 23.77 49.05 -36.81
CA ALA A 306 24.68 49.89 -37.58
C ALA A 306 24.59 49.50 -39.06
N THR A 307 23.81 50.26 -39.83
CA THR A 307 23.86 50.26 -41.30
C THR A 307 24.94 51.23 -41.81
N GLY A 308 26.00 50.67 -42.39
CA GLY A 308 26.66 51.14 -43.62
C GLY A 308 27.65 52.33 -43.55
N LEU A 309 28.92 52.08 -43.92
CA LEU A 309 29.49 52.36 -45.25
C LEU A 309 30.88 51.72 -45.40
#